data_AF-A0AAD2CBH3-F1
#
_entry.id   AF-A0AAD2CBH3-F1
#
_cell.length_a   1.000
_cell.length_b   1.000
_cell.length_c   1.000
_cell.angle_alpha   90.00
_cell.angle_beta   90.00
_cell.angle_gamma   90.00
#
_symmetry.space_group_name_H-M   'P 1'
#
loop_
_entity.id
_entity.type
_entity.pdbx_description
1 polymer ?
#
loop_
_entity_poly.entity_id
_entity_poly.type
_entity_poly.pdbx_seq_one_letter_code
_entity_poly.pdbx_strand_id
1 'polypeptide(L)'
;MGRKKSKAKNGGRNHKNNRNNNSNHRSSSASEQQPVSRNNDKKNQPRQPNNYLNFLNRQLAFRLLFFYLDETDRLQLGKAYPRFQNAKLPTVKPSQVSEDGGDQSTPKTKTKTTTANGDQELTKIKTITIPQDPHTLLARLNTRRLAKRIRYLGQQQCTACDDDAKVYNQHVYAKNKTTEQIAIAEWQGLMVDYKKKLAQEQKEEAEEDAEDNNNKGTNVAVSFPSQLELLLFSPCPRAVAVLASYPRSGNSLLRTLYERTTLRVTGSDMRGGLTKHDLVGEAATESNAVQFVKTHYPERRGSPPFLVNRAVLLVRNPYDAMESYFNLMMTNTHTTSLTEEQRKRNAAVFAEMARKEIQVWRDFHEYWLAQQIPLLVIRYEDLIRHTDKVIAKVIRFTLEVQNMGFFEDRISRCIREEQIENLGSYRPRSGGIGKSLSTGMYSTELLNELNRGITDTMIKFGYEEMMKPNPEEYVDWKLEPLDQFGVEIDGKPNSFMSINGKGLVRGPKRFTNWKDVRRQMAQDNDEKKSC
;
A
#
# COMPACT_ATOMS: atom_id res chain seq x y z
N MET A 1 46.83 -9.31 -40.98
CA MET A 1 48.22 -9.85 -41.03
C MET A 1 48.78 -9.74 -39.62
N GLY A 2 49.16 -10.74 -38.82
CA GLY A 2 49.31 -12.17 -38.98
C GLY A 2 50.48 -12.59 -38.09
N ARG A 3 50.26 -13.26 -36.95
CA ARG A 3 51.11 -14.36 -36.46
C ARG A 3 50.51 -15.09 -35.26
N LYS A 4 50.42 -16.41 -35.44
CA LYS A 4 50.00 -17.47 -34.53
C LYS A 4 51.02 -17.69 -33.41
N LYS A 5 50.56 -18.16 -32.24
CA LYS A 5 51.22 -19.23 -31.47
C LYS A 5 50.18 -20.11 -30.77
N SER A 6 50.42 -21.41 -30.85
CA SER A 6 49.65 -22.55 -30.37
C SER A 6 50.47 -23.34 -29.33
N LYS A 7 49.80 -23.94 -28.32
CA LYS A 7 50.08 -25.21 -27.58
C LYS A 7 49.27 -25.13 -26.26
N ALA A 8 48.26 -25.93 -25.92
CA ALA A 8 48.03 -27.39 -25.87
C ALA A 8 48.49 -28.07 -24.55
N LYS A 9 47.50 -28.61 -23.81
CA LYS A 9 47.48 -29.77 -22.86
C LYS A 9 48.27 -29.61 -21.53
N ASN A 10 47.94 -30.23 -20.38
CA ASN A 10 47.07 -31.35 -20.02
C ASN A 10 46.80 -31.40 -18.48
N GLY A 11 45.74 -32.11 -18.06
CA GLY A 11 45.57 -32.78 -16.75
C GLY A 11 44.78 -31.99 -15.68
N GLY A 12 43.66 -32.42 -15.10
CA GLY A 12 43.04 -33.73 -14.96
C GLY A 12 43.03 -34.15 -13.47
N ARG A 13 41.88 -34.10 -12.79
CA ARG A 13 41.55 -35.01 -11.67
C ARG A 13 40.05 -35.00 -11.33
N ASN A 14 39.46 -36.17 -11.54
CA ASN A 14 38.15 -36.62 -11.09
C ASN A 14 38.07 -36.72 -9.56
N HIS A 15 36.91 -36.46 -8.96
CA HIS A 15 36.41 -37.27 -7.85
C HIS A 15 34.90 -37.53 -7.96
N LYS A 16 34.57 -38.82 -7.86
CA LYS A 16 33.25 -39.44 -8.01
C LYS A 16 32.50 -39.43 -6.67
N ASN A 17 31.18 -39.27 -6.80
CA ASN A 17 30.08 -39.98 -6.12
C ASN A 17 30.35 -40.69 -4.79
N ASN A 18 29.46 -40.43 -3.82
CA ASN A 18 28.82 -41.55 -3.12
C ASN A 18 27.38 -41.22 -2.70
N ARG A 19 26.46 -42.09 -3.12
CA ARG A 19 25.09 -42.23 -2.62
C ARG A 19 25.15 -43.04 -1.33
N ASN A 20 24.26 -42.76 -0.37
CA ASN A 20 23.62 -43.85 0.36
C ASN A 20 22.29 -43.44 0.99
N ASN A 21 21.31 -44.30 0.76
CA ASN A 21 20.01 -44.38 1.41
C ASN A 21 20.17 -44.77 2.89
N ASN A 22 19.25 -44.33 3.75
CA ASN A 22 18.52 -45.30 4.58
C ASN A 22 17.24 -44.69 5.19
N SER A 23 16.15 -45.42 4.95
CA SER A 23 14.85 -45.37 5.61
C SER A 23 14.86 -46.20 6.91
N ASN A 24 13.78 -46.03 7.70
CA ASN A 24 13.26 -46.86 8.81
C ASN A 24 13.36 -46.15 10.18
N HIS A 25 12.43 -46.26 11.12
CA HIS A 25 11.02 -46.67 11.23
C HIS A 25 10.69 -46.54 12.73
N ARG A 26 9.46 -46.15 13.11
CA ARG A 26 8.75 -46.52 14.37
C ARG A 26 9.38 -46.04 15.71
N SER A 27 8.67 -45.79 16.81
CA SER A 27 7.26 -45.81 17.22
C SER A 27 7.21 -45.37 18.71
N SER A 28 6.07 -44.81 19.15
CA SER A 28 5.36 -44.98 20.45
C SER A 28 6.11 -45.60 21.65
N SER A 29 5.91 -45.27 22.93
CA SER A 29 4.88 -44.57 23.71
C SER A 29 5.15 -44.85 25.20
N ALA A 30 4.50 -44.08 26.08
CA ALA A 30 4.06 -44.46 27.45
C ALA A 30 5.14 -44.48 28.56
N SER A 31 5.06 -43.56 29.54
CA SER A 31 4.43 -43.71 30.88
C SER A 31 5.32 -44.54 31.83
N GLU A 32 5.50 -44.29 33.12
CA GLU A 32 4.72 -43.60 34.14
C GLU A 32 5.57 -43.56 35.44
N GLN A 33 5.18 -42.67 36.36
CA GLN A 33 5.31 -42.76 37.82
C GLN A 33 6.63 -42.41 38.56
N GLN A 34 6.43 -41.49 39.52
CA GLN A 34 7.28 -40.98 40.60
C GLN A 34 7.42 -42.05 41.73
N PRO A 35 7.79 -41.74 43.01
CA PRO A 35 8.41 -40.55 43.63
C PRO A 35 9.53 -40.88 44.64
N VAL A 36 10.36 -39.89 45.02
CA VAL A 36 11.01 -39.90 46.35
C VAL A 36 11.08 -38.48 46.92
N SER A 37 10.62 -38.37 48.16
CA SER A 37 10.55 -37.21 49.01
C SER A 37 11.91 -36.78 49.57
N ARG A 38 12.06 -35.48 49.88
CA ARG A 38 12.57 -35.05 51.21
C ARG A 38 12.37 -33.55 51.43
N ASN A 39 11.76 -33.28 52.58
CA ASN A 39 11.54 -31.98 53.20
C ASN A 39 12.87 -31.24 53.45
N ASN A 40 12.83 -29.90 53.40
CA ASN A 40 13.14 -29.10 54.58
C ASN A 40 12.66 -27.65 54.45
N ASP A 41 11.91 -27.25 55.47
CA ASP A 41 11.39 -25.92 55.75
C ASP A 41 12.48 -24.86 55.86
N LYS A 42 12.17 -23.65 55.35
CA LYS A 42 12.51 -22.38 56.03
C LYS A 42 11.57 -21.27 55.57
N LYS A 43 10.82 -20.75 56.54
CA LYS A 43 9.93 -19.59 56.48
C LYS A 43 10.64 -18.38 55.84
N ASN A 44 10.05 -17.81 54.79
CA ASN A 44 10.23 -16.42 54.41
C ASN A 44 8.92 -15.86 53.87
N GLN A 45 8.50 -14.72 54.40
CA GLN A 45 7.25 -14.03 54.09
C GLN A 45 7.18 -13.64 52.60
N PRO A 46 6.05 -13.78 51.90
CA PRO A 46 5.91 -13.29 50.54
C PRO A 46 5.80 -11.75 50.55
N ARG A 47 6.79 -11.07 49.97
CA ARG A 47 6.61 -9.71 49.46
C ARG A 47 5.55 -9.78 48.34
N GLN A 48 4.41 -9.13 48.58
CA GLN A 48 3.36 -8.93 47.58
C GLN A 48 3.97 -8.26 46.33
N PRO A 49 3.83 -8.82 45.12
CA PRO A 49 4.25 -8.12 43.91
C PRO A 49 3.37 -6.89 43.70
N ASN A 50 4.00 -5.82 43.22
CA ASN A 50 3.46 -4.47 43.04
C ASN A 50 2.42 -4.40 41.88
N ASN A 51 1.39 -5.26 41.94
CA ASN A 51 0.34 -5.41 40.93
C ASN A 51 -0.62 -4.21 40.88
N TYR A 52 -0.64 -3.39 41.93
CA TYR A 52 -1.56 -2.25 42.03
C TYR A 52 -1.18 -1.13 41.05
N LEU A 53 0.13 -0.85 40.87
CA LEU A 53 0.61 0.18 39.95
C LEU A 53 0.37 -0.20 38.48
N ASN A 54 0.56 -1.48 38.15
CA ASN A 54 0.29 -2.02 36.81
C ASN A 54 -1.22 -2.06 36.48
N PHE A 55 -2.07 -2.29 37.48
CA PHE A 55 -3.52 -2.23 37.31
C PHE A 55 -4.02 -0.79 37.12
N LEU A 56 -3.52 0.17 37.91
CA LEU A 56 -3.87 1.59 37.78
C LEU A 56 -3.41 2.18 36.44
N ASN A 57 -2.20 1.84 35.97
CA ASN A 57 -1.70 2.30 34.68
C ASN A 57 -2.51 1.73 33.50
N ARG A 58 -2.98 0.48 33.59
CA ARG A 58 -3.90 -0.10 32.60
C ARG A 58 -5.27 0.58 32.61
N GLN A 59 -5.82 0.87 33.79
CA GLN A 59 -7.10 1.61 33.93
C GLN A 59 -7.00 3.04 33.38
N LEU A 60 -5.87 3.72 33.60
CA LEU A 60 -5.64 5.09 33.14
C LEU A 60 -5.45 5.16 31.62
N ALA A 61 -4.65 4.25 31.05
CA ALA A 61 -4.45 4.13 29.60
C ALA A 61 -5.75 3.78 28.86
N PHE A 62 -6.61 2.94 29.46
CA PHE A 62 -7.90 2.57 28.87
C PHE A 62 -8.93 3.70 28.97
N ARG A 63 -8.96 4.45 30.08
CA ARG A 63 -9.80 5.65 30.21
C ARG A 63 -9.41 6.72 29.19
N LEU A 64 -8.11 6.94 28.99
CA LEU A 64 -7.63 7.86 27.96
C LEU A 64 -8.01 7.39 26.55
N LEU A 65 -7.89 6.10 26.23
CA LEU A 65 -8.31 5.56 24.94
C LEU A 65 -9.82 5.71 24.70
N PHE A 66 -10.64 5.50 25.74
CA PHE A 66 -12.10 5.57 25.66
C PHE A 66 -12.62 6.97 25.26
N PHE A 67 -11.95 8.04 25.70
CA PHE A 67 -12.34 9.42 25.35
C PHE A 67 -12.08 9.79 23.88
N TYR A 68 -11.13 9.13 23.20
CA TYR A 68 -10.75 9.46 21.81
C TYR A 68 -11.37 8.57 20.73
N LEU A 69 -12.13 7.53 21.12
CA LEU A 69 -12.86 6.67 20.19
C LEU A 69 -14.22 7.27 19.84
N ASP A 70 -14.67 7.07 18.60
CA ASP A 70 -16.04 7.37 18.22
C ASP A 70 -17.03 6.34 18.79
N GLU A 71 -18.32 6.61 18.66
CA GLU A 71 -19.39 5.80 19.25
C GLU A 71 -19.40 4.36 18.73
N THR A 72 -18.99 4.15 17.47
CA THR A 72 -18.96 2.81 16.83
C THR A 72 -17.79 2.00 17.38
N ASP A 73 -16.61 2.62 17.52
CA ASP A 73 -15.43 1.98 18.10
C ASP A 73 -15.60 1.71 19.60
N ARG A 74 -16.28 2.61 20.34
CA ARG A 74 -16.66 2.40 21.74
C ARG A 74 -17.59 1.21 21.92
N LEU A 75 -18.58 1.06 21.02
CA LEU A 75 -19.51 -0.08 21.03
C LEU A 75 -18.80 -1.41 20.76
N GLN A 76 -17.82 -1.45 19.85
CA GLN A 76 -17.03 -2.66 19.61
C GLN A 76 -16.11 -2.99 20.79
N LEU A 77 -15.47 -1.99 21.41
CA LEU A 77 -14.66 -2.18 22.61
C LEU A 77 -15.50 -2.66 23.81
N GLY A 78 -16.71 -2.11 23.97
CA GLY A 78 -17.65 -2.47 25.05
C GLY A 78 -18.21 -3.89 24.93
N LYS A 79 -18.20 -4.48 23.72
CA LYS A 79 -18.51 -5.91 23.49
C LYS A 79 -17.34 -6.81 23.86
N ALA A 80 -16.11 -6.37 23.63
CA ALA A 80 -14.90 -7.13 23.97
C ALA A 80 -14.62 -7.16 25.49
N TYR A 81 -15.09 -6.15 26.24
CA TYR A 81 -14.85 -6.04 27.69
C TYR A 81 -16.12 -5.62 28.48
N PRO A 82 -17.05 -6.55 28.78
CA PRO A 82 -18.36 -6.26 29.36
C PRO A 82 -18.35 -5.60 30.75
N ARG A 83 -17.28 -5.78 31.53
CA ARG A 83 -17.15 -5.26 32.91
C ARG A 83 -17.05 -3.73 33.01
N PHE A 84 -17.01 -3.01 31.88
CA PHE A 84 -16.80 -1.56 31.85
C PHE A 84 -17.97 -0.76 31.25
N GLN A 85 -19.13 -1.40 31.01
CA GLN A 85 -20.32 -0.74 30.43
C GLN A 85 -20.99 0.32 31.32
N ASN A 86 -20.61 0.43 32.61
CA ASN A 86 -21.32 1.25 33.60
C ASN A 86 -20.66 2.60 33.98
N ALA A 87 -19.64 3.07 33.26
CA ALA A 87 -19.04 4.37 33.54
C ALA A 87 -19.96 5.52 33.06
N LYS A 88 -20.76 6.10 33.97
CA LYS A 88 -21.60 7.28 33.69
C LYS A 88 -20.74 8.53 33.47
N LEU A 89 -21.06 9.30 32.42
CA LEU A 89 -20.52 10.65 32.18
C LEU A 89 -21.11 11.65 33.20
N PRO A 90 -20.36 12.70 33.61
CA PRO A 90 -20.95 13.83 34.31
C PRO A 90 -21.82 14.65 33.34
N THR A 91 -23.07 14.88 33.71
CA THR A 91 -24.02 15.70 32.96
C THR A 91 -23.69 17.18 33.14
N VAL A 92 -23.34 17.86 32.05
CA VAL A 92 -23.24 19.32 32.00
C VAL A 92 -24.65 19.86 31.69
N LYS A 93 -25.20 20.68 32.59
CA LYS A 93 -26.47 21.38 32.36
C LYS A 93 -26.27 22.45 31.27
N PRO A 94 -27.15 22.55 30.26
CA PRO A 94 -27.10 23.64 29.31
C PRO A 94 -27.58 24.94 29.96
N SER A 95 -26.80 26.01 29.78
CA SER A 95 -27.13 27.38 30.15
C SER A 95 -28.26 27.90 29.26
N GLN A 96 -29.28 28.48 29.88
CA GLN A 96 -30.37 29.17 29.19
C GLN A 96 -29.85 30.45 28.54
N VAL A 97 -30.14 30.64 27.25
CA VAL A 97 -30.11 31.94 26.57
C VAL A 97 -31.52 32.21 26.08
N SER A 98 -32.04 33.35 26.51
CA SER A 98 -33.32 33.94 26.16
C SER A 98 -33.31 34.47 24.72
N GLU A 99 -34.33 34.13 23.93
CA GLU A 99 -34.70 34.85 22.72
C GLU A 99 -36.08 35.49 22.93
N ASP A 100 -36.12 36.81 22.76
CA ASP A 100 -37.30 37.65 22.74
C ASP A 100 -37.69 37.93 21.28
N GLY A 101 -38.97 37.78 20.98
CA GLY A 101 -39.73 38.70 20.12
C GLY A 101 -39.70 38.52 18.59
N GLY A 102 -40.87 38.27 18.02
CA GLY A 102 -41.31 39.09 16.88
C GLY A 102 -41.86 38.41 15.62
N ASP A 103 -43.14 38.08 15.69
CA ASP A 103 -44.16 38.53 14.71
C ASP A 103 -44.52 37.71 13.46
N GLN A 104 -45.76 37.96 13.06
CA GLN A 104 -46.77 37.13 12.41
C GLN A 104 -46.66 37.05 10.88
N SER A 105 -47.10 35.93 10.30
CA SER A 105 -48.23 35.90 9.34
C SER A 105 -48.48 34.48 8.78
N THR A 106 -49.75 34.09 8.84
CA THR A 106 -50.37 33.02 8.03
C THR A 106 -51.56 33.68 7.27
N PRO A 107 -52.39 33.00 6.45
CA PRO A 107 -52.34 31.63 5.93
C PRO A 107 -52.63 31.54 4.41
N LYS A 108 -52.54 30.34 3.83
CA LYS A 108 -53.57 29.85 2.89
C LYS A 108 -53.55 28.32 2.75
N THR A 109 -54.68 27.76 3.15
CA THR A 109 -55.16 26.38 3.08
C THR A 109 -55.40 25.91 1.65
N LYS A 110 -55.00 24.66 1.33
CA LYS A 110 -55.78 23.77 0.45
C LYS A 110 -55.68 22.33 0.93
N THR A 111 -56.82 21.84 1.40
CA THR A 111 -57.17 20.46 1.71
C THR A 111 -57.16 19.60 0.44
N LYS A 112 -56.58 18.39 0.51
CA LYS A 112 -57.01 17.26 -0.31
C LYS A 112 -56.83 15.95 0.45
N THR A 113 -57.96 15.34 0.70
CA THR A 113 -58.20 14.00 1.24
C THR A 113 -57.92 12.96 0.17
N THR A 114 -57.14 11.91 0.48
CA THR A 114 -57.27 10.58 -0.16
C THR A 114 -56.57 9.51 0.67
N THR A 115 -57.41 8.64 1.25
CA THR A 115 -57.30 7.18 1.37
C THR A 115 -55.96 6.51 1.69
N ALA A 116 -55.99 5.81 2.82
CA ALA A 116 -55.07 4.77 3.23
C ALA A 116 -54.95 3.64 2.19
N ASN A 117 -53.71 3.24 1.92
CA ASN A 117 -53.32 1.84 1.75
C ASN A 117 -51.86 1.74 2.17
N GLY A 118 -51.61 0.84 3.11
CA GLY A 118 -50.29 0.61 3.68
C GLY A 118 -49.40 -0.14 2.70
N ASP A 119 -48.25 0.44 2.43
CA ASP A 119 -47.04 -0.30 2.07
C ASP A 119 -45.89 0.36 2.84
N GLN A 120 -45.29 -0.40 3.76
CA GLN A 120 -44.07 0.00 4.44
C GLN A 120 -42.91 -0.02 3.44
N GLU A 121 -42.79 1.06 2.67
CA GLU A 121 -41.58 1.35 1.91
C GLU A 121 -40.49 1.72 2.93
N LEU A 122 -39.69 0.74 3.32
CA LEU A 122 -38.41 0.93 4.01
C LEU A 122 -37.53 1.82 3.13
N THR A 123 -37.67 3.13 3.32
CA THR A 123 -36.81 4.14 2.74
C THR A 123 -35.39 3.81 3.17
N LYS A 124 -34.62 3.21 2.24
CA LYS A 124 -33.17 3.09 2.36
C LYS A 124 -32.65 4.50 2.55
N ILE A 125 -32.37 4.85 3.81
CA ILE A 125 -31.63 6.05 4.16
C ILE A 125 -30.35 5.98 3.34
N LYS A 126 -30.28 6.75 2.25
CA LYS A 126 -29.05 6.95 1.51
C LYS A 126 -28.08 7.54 2.52
N THR A 127 -27.18 6.71 3.03
CA THR A 127 -26.11 7.16 3.91
C THR A 127 -25.35 8.21 3.12
N ILE A 128 -25.58 9.48 3.46
CA ILE A 128 -24.86 10.60 2.88
C ILE A 128 -23.41 10.34 3.27
N THR A 129 -22.62 9.88 2.31
CA THR A 129 -21.19 9.67 2.52
C THR A 129 -20.60 11.07 2.53
N ILE A 130 -20.51 11.66 3.73
CA ILE A 130 -19.87 12.96 3.92
C ILE A 130 -18.46 12.82 3.33
N PRO A 131 -18.06 13.68 2.37
CA PRO A 131 -16.70 13.68 1.86
C PRO A 131 -15.73 13.79 3.05
N GLN A 132 -14.95 12.74 3.29
CA GLN A 132 -14.01 12.76 4.39
C GLN A 132 -12.77 13.54 3.95
N ASP A 133 -12.52 14.63 4.67
CA ASP A 133 -11.35 15.48 4.51
C ASP A 133 -10.04 14.65 4.71
N PRO A 134 -9.03 14.79 3.81
CA PRO A 134 -7.77 14.06 3.91
C PRO A 134 -7.01 14.25 5.23
N HIS A 135 -7.10 15.43 5.88
CA HIS A 135 -6.47 15.66 7.19
C HIS A 135 -7.12 14.82 8.29
N THR A 136 -8.44 14.75 8.29
CA THR A 136 -9.19 13.90 9.21
C THR A 136 -8.86 12.41 9.01
N LEU A 137 -8.72 11.97 7.75
CA LEU A 137 -8.33 10.60 7.42
C LEU A 137 -6.91 10.29 7.91
N LEU A 138 -5.96 11.19 7.67
CA LEU A 138 -4.58 11.06 8.14
C LEU A 138 -4.51 11.02 9.67
N ALA A 139 -5.23 11.90 10.36
CA ALA A 139 -5.29 11.92 11.82
C ALA A 139 -5.79 10.57 12.36
N ARG A 140 -6.86 10.01 11.79
CA ARG A 140 -7.38 8.68 12.15
C ARG A 140 -6.38 7.56 11.88
N LEU A 141 -5.70 7.59 10.73
CA LEU A 141 -4.65 6.61 10.42
C LEU A 141 -3.52 6.67 11.45
N ASN A 142 -2.98 7.86 11.72
CA ASN A 142 -1.89 8.04 12.67
C ASN A 142 -2.30 7.66 14.09
N THR A 143 -3.53 7.95 14.52
CA THR A 143 -4.05 7.48 15.82
C THR A 143 -4.06 5.95 15.89
N ARG A 144 -4.52 5.26 14.83
CA ARG A 144 -4.47 3.78 14.76
C ARG A 144 -3.04 3.26 14.79
N ARG A 145 -2.09 3.90 14.09
CA ARG A 145 -0.66 3.53 14.10
C ARG A 145 -0.06 3.69 15.50
N LEU A 146 -0.32 4.80 16.19
CA LEU A 146 0.09 5.02 17.58
C LEU A 146 -0.48 3.95 18.52
N ALA A 147 -1.78 3.65 18.41
CA ALA A 147 -2.41 2.63 19.25
C ALA A 147 -1.84 1.22 19.02
N LYS A 148 -1.43 0.90 17.79
CA LYS A 148 -0.71 -0.35 17.46
C LYS A 148 0.71 -0.32 18.02
N ARG A 149 1.41 0.82 17.92
CA ARG A 149 2.76 1.02 18.47
C ARG A 149 2.81 0.83 19.98
N ILE A 150 1.84 1.40 20.72
CA ILE A 150 1.72 1.20 22.17
C ILE A 150 1.56 -0.28 22.52
N ARG A 151 0.73 -1.02 21.76
CA ARG A 151 0.57 -2.47 21.95
C ARG A 151 1.85 -3.24 21.64
N TYR A 152 2.53 -2.89 20.56
CA TYR A 152 3.81 -3.49 20.18
C TYR A 152 4.85 -3.31 21.29
N LEU A 153 5.01 -2.09 21.83
CA LEU A 153 5.92 -1.82 22.93
C LEU A 153 5.54 -2.57 24.21
N GLY A 154 4.24 -2.66 24.53
CA GLY A 154 3.77 -3.43 25.68
C GLY A 154 4.07 -4.93 25.57
N GLN A 155 4.04 -5.50 24.36
CA GLN A 155 4.43 -6.90 24.13
C GLN A 155 5.93 -7.11 24.35
N GLN A 156 6.76 -6.20 23.84
CA GLN A 156 8.22 -6.29 24.01
C GLN A 156 8.65 -6.15 25.47
N GLN A 157 7.96 -5.31 26.25
CA GLN A 157 8.21 -5.18 27.70
C GLN A 157 7.89 -6.46 28.48
N CYS A 158 6.87 -7.23 28.08
CA CYS A 158 6.57 -8.50 28.74
C CYS A 158 7.64 -9.58 28.51
N THR A 159 8.53 -9.38 27.53
CA THR A 159 9.60 -10.33 27.18
C THR A 159 11.00 -9.85 27.57
N ALA A 160 11.14 -8.61 28.04
CA ALA A 160 12.42 -7.96 28.32
C ALA A 160 12.78 -8.03 29.82
N CYS A 161 14.09 -8.00 30.15
CA CYS A 161 14.55 -7.94 31.54
C CYS A 161 14.42 -6.51 32.12
N ASP A 162 14.53 -6.36 33.44
CA ASP A 162 14.28 -5.09 34.15
C ASP A 162 15.17 -3.92 33.67
N ASP A 163 16.34 -4.19 33.10
CA ASP A 163 17.26 -3.16 32.59
C ASP A 163 16.77 -2.49 31.28
N ASP A 164 15.97 -3.18 30.47
CA ASP A 164 15.43 -2.66 29.22
C ASP A 164 14.28 -1.64 29.44
N ALA A 165 13.65 -1.64 30.62
CA ALA A 165 12.49 -0.81 30.93
C ALA A 165 12.79 0.71 30.84
N LYS A 166 14.05 1.13 31.01
CA LYS A 166 14.46 2.55 30.90
C LYS A 166 14.40 3.10 29.48
N VAL A 167 14.63 2.27 28.46
CA VAL A 167 14.60 2.68 27.04
C VAL A 167 13.17 3.08 26.59
N TYR A 168 12.15 2.46 27.19
CA TYR A 168 10.76 2.68 26.80
C TYR A 168 10.18 4.03 27.28
N ASN A 169 10.71 4.61 28.36
CA ASN A 169 10.25 5.91 28.89
C ASN A 169 10.65 7.11 28.01
N GLN A 170 11.53 6.93 27.02
CA GLN A 170 11.91 8.01 26.08
C GLN A 170 10.81 8.36 25.06
N HIS A 171 9.73 7.58 24.97
CA HIS A 171 8.75 7.69 23.88
C HIS A 171 7.41 8.30 24.32
N VAL A 172 7.39 9.00 25.46
CA VAL A 172 6.19 9.69 25.95
C VAL A 172 6.13 11.09 25.33
N TYR A 173 5.18 11.29 24.41
CA TYR A 173 4.91 12.62 23.88
C TYR A 173 4.26 13.50 24.95
N ALA A 174 4.58 14.80 24.92
CA ALA A 174 3.91 15.78 25.78
C ALA A 174 2.38 15.70 25.61
N LYS A 175 1.66 15.93 26.71
CA LYS A 175 0.19 15.95 26.71
C LYS A 175 -0.32 16.99 25.71
N ASN A 176 -1.47 16.71 25.10
CA ASN A 176 -2.19 17.60 24.15
C ASN A 176 -1.51 17.82 22.79
N LYS A 177 -0.52 17.02 22.38
CA LYS A 177 -0.02 17.06 21.00
C LYS A 177 -0.99 16.40 20.02
N THR A 178 -1.17 17.01 18.85
CA THR A 178 -1.89 16.39 17.73
C THR A 178 -1.04 15.29 17.09
N THR A 179 -1.66 14.37 16.35
CA THR A 179 -0.93 13.33 15.61
C THR A 179 -0.02 13.90 14.54
N GLU A 180 -0.37 15.05 13.96
CA GLU A 180 0.48 15.80 13.04
C GLU A 180 1.72 16.36 13.74
N GLN A 181 1.56 17.01 14.90
CA GLN A 181 2.70 17.53 15.67
C GLN A 181 3.65 16.41 16.11
N ILE A 182 3.11 15.24 16.44
CA ILE A 182 3.91 14.05 16.75
C ILE A 182 4.67 13.58 15.52
N ALA A 183 4.01 13.44 14.36
CA ALA A 183 4.64 13.02 13.12
C ALA A 183 5.78 13.96 12.69
N ILE A 184 5.57 15.28 12.83
CA ILE A 184 6.60 16.30 12.55
C ILE A 184 7.80 16.15 13.48
N ALA A 185 7.56 15.98 14.79
CA ALA A 185 8.64 15.81 15.76
C ALA A 185 9.44 14.51 15.52
N GLU A 186 8.76 13.40 15.17
CA GLU A 186 9.40 12.13 14.80
C GLU A 186 10.27 12.29 13.55
N TRP A 187 9.73 12.93 12.51
CA TRP A 187 10.47 13.19 11.29
C TRP A 187 11.72 14.04 11.54
N GLN A 188 11.61 15.09 12.34
CA GLN A 188 12.75 15.93 12.73
C GLN A 188 13.81 15.15 13.50
N GLY A 189 13.40 14.28 14.43
CA GLY A 189 14.32 13.38 15.15
C GLY A 189 15.11 12.48 14.21
N LEU A 190 14.43 11.82 13.27
CA LEU A 190 15.07 10.96 12.27
C LEU A 190 16.12 11.71 11.43
N MET A 191 15.83 12.95 11.04
CA MET A 191 16.77 13.77 10.28
C MET A 191 17.99 14.21 11.11
N VAL A 192 17.81 14.48 12.40
CA VAL A 192 18.91 14.80 13.32
C VAL A 192 19.82 13.59 13.51
N ASP A 193 19.23 12.41 13.73
CA ASP A 193 19.99 11.18 13.95
C ASP A 193 20.78 10.79 12.69
N TYR A 194 20.17 10.93 11.51
CA TYR A 194 20.88 10.72 10.25
C TYR A 194 22.07 11.67 10.07
N LYS A 195 21.91 12.97 10.39
CA LYS A 195 23.02 13.93 10.33
C LYS A 195 24.15 13.59 11.30
N LYS A 196 23.81 13.10 12.50
CA LYS A 196 24.82 12.62 13.47
C LYS A 196 25.58 11.41 12.95
N LYS A 197 24.88 10.44 12.37
CA LYS A 197 25.48 9.25 11.74
C LYS A 197 26.46 9.66 10.63
N LEU A 198 26.04 10.52 9.71
CA LEU A 198 26.93 11.05 8.66
C LEU A 198 28.16 11.76 9.23
N ALA A 199 27.99 12.60 10.26
CA ALA A 199 29.10 13.30 10.89
C ALA A 199 30.05 12.35 11.64
N GLN A 200 29.55 11.21 12.13
CA GLN A 200 30.35 10.18 12.74
C GLN A 200 31.12 9.37 11.69
N GLU A 201 30.47 8.95 10.60
CA GLU A 201 31.12 8.25 9.49
C GLU A 201 32.25 9.09 8.88
N GLN A 202 32.03 10.40 8.69
CA GLN A 202 33.07 11.32 8.21
C GLN A 202 34.24 11.48 9.19
N LYS A 203 33.99 11.34 10.50
CA LYS A 203 35.05 11.35 11.51
C LYS A 203 35.81 10.03 11.54
N GLU A 204 35.10 8.90 11.47
CA GLU A 204 35.71 7.56 11.41
C GLU A 204 36.57 7.43 10.13
N GLU A 205 36.13 7.94 8.97
CA GLU A 205 36.93 7.98 7.74
C GLU A 205 38.16 8.90 7.84
N ALA A 206 38.05 10.02 8.56
CA ALA A 206 39.18 10.93 8.78
C ALA A 206 40.17 10.41 9.85
N GLU A 207 39.71 9.56 10.76
CA GLU A 207 40.49 8.94 11.82
C GLU A 207 41.05 7.56 11.42
N GLU A 208 40.50 6.87 10.40
CA GLU A 208 41.09 5.63 9.84
C GLU A 208 42.46 5.84 9.18
N ASP A 209 42.88 7.09 8.94
CA ASP A 209 44.26 7.46 8.58
C ASP A 209 45.20 7.59 9.80
N ALA A 210 44.72 7.35 11.03
CA ALA A 210 45.49 7.35 12.27
C ALA A 210 45.08 6.17 13.16
N GLU A 211 45.95 5.16 13.28
CA GLU A 211 45.67 3.92 14.01
C GLU A 211 45.10 4.09 15.44
N ASP A 212 44.13 3.20 15.72
CA ASP A 212 43.79 2.58 17.00
C ASP A 212 43.09 3.44 18.08
N ASN A 213 41.76 3.27 18.24
CA ASN A 213 41.25 2.58 19.44
C ASN A 213 39.73 2.37 19.52
N ASN A 214 39.43 1.26 20.20
CA ASN A 214 38.16 0.81 20.74
C ASN A 214 37.38 1.87 21.54
N ASN A 215 36.16 2.22 21.10
CA ASN A 215 34.95 2.16 21.94
C ASN A 215 33.66 2.39 21.10
N LYS A 216 33.07 1.33 20.53
CA LYS A 216 31.77 1.43 19.82
C LYS A 216 30.60 1.23 20.78
N GLY A 217 30.23 2.32 21.48
CA GLY A 217 28.91 2.42 22.11
C GLY A 217 27.85 2.70 21.04
N THR A 218 27.25 1.67 20.46
CA THR A 218 26.15 1.83 19.50
C THR A 218 24.91 2.32 20.22
N ASN A 219 24.63 3.62 20.15
CA ASN A 219 23.34 4.19 20.54
C ASN A 219 22.34 3.85 19.42
N VAL A 220 21.86 2.61 19.41
CA VAL A 220 20.92 2.14 18.39
C VAL A 220 19.58 2.83 18.65
N ALA A 221 19.27 3.85 17.84
CA ALA A 221 17.94 4.43 17.81
C ALA A 221 16.93 3.29 17.60
N VAL A 222 15.97 3.16 18.52
CA VAL A 222 14.97 2.08 18.45
C VAL A 222 14.13 2.29 17.19
N SER A 223 14.34 1.43 16.20
CA SER A 223 13.58 1.46 14.94
C SER A 223 12.24 0.80 15.13
N PHE A 224 11.15 1.55 14.93
CA PHE A 224 9.82 0.96 14.84
C PHE A 224 9.63 0.26 13.49
N PRO A 225 8.79 -0.79 13.42
CA PRO A 225 8.32 -1.32 12.16
C PRO A 225 7.74 -0.21 11.27
N SER A 226 8.06 -0.19 9.98
CA SER A 226 7.69 0.92 9.07
C SER A 226 6.19 1.23 9.03
N GLN A 227 5.33 0.21 9.10
CA GLN A 227 3.87 0.36 9.20
C GLN A 227 3.36 1.10 10.45
N LEU A 228 4.20 1.26 11.49
CA LEU A 228 3.85 1.94 12.73
C LEU A 228 4.37 3.38 12.78
N GLU A 229 5.26 3.79 11.87
CA GLU A 229 5.75 5.17 11.74
C GLU A 229 4.61 6.10 11.28
N LEU A 230 4.60 7.35 11.73
CA LEU A 230 3.52 8.27 11.37
C LEU A 230 3.75 8.92 10.00
N LEU A 231 2.67 9.15 9.27
CA LEU A 231 2.73 9.88 8.00
C LEU A 231 2.46 11.36 8.22
N LEU A 232 3.01 12.19 7.33
CA LEU A 232 2.75 13.63 7.25
C LEU A 232 2.29 14.04 5.85
N PHE A 233 1.43 15.06 5.79
CA PHE A 233 1.31 15.84 4.56
C PHE A 233 2.60 16.61 4.35
N SER A 234 3.02 16.68 3.09
CA SER A 234 4.28 17.27 2.70
C SER A 234 4.01 18.28 1.60
N PRO A 235 3.97 19.57 1.94
CA PRO A 235 3.89 20.62 0.95
C PRO A 235 5.05 20.51 -0.05
N CYS A 236 4.77 20.79 -1.31
CA CYS A 236 5.73 20.90 -2.39
C CYS A 236 5.85 22.38 -2.75
N PRO A 237 7.05 22.96 -2.80
CA PRO A 237 7.25 24.36 -3.24
C PRO A 237 6.98 24.57 -4.75
N ARG A 238 6.59 23.50 -5.45
CA ARG A 238 6.39 23.43 -6.90
C ARG A 238 5.14 22.64 -7.21
N ALA A 239 4.76 22.60 -8.49
CA ALA A 239 3.74 21.69 -8.97
C ALA A 239 4.09 20.23 -8.64
N VAL A 240 3.06 19.43 -8.39
CA VAL A 240 3.22 18.06 -7.89
C VAL A 240 3.84 17.16 -8.96
N ALA A 241 4.55 16.12 -8.50
CA ALA A 241 4.86 14.98 -9.34
C ALA A 241 3.63 14.06 -9.42
N VAL A 242 3.50 13.30 -10.51
CA VAL A 242 2.42 12.31 -10.64
C VAL A 242 2.90 10.89 -10.80
N LEU A 243 2.18 9.95 -10.20
CA LEU A 243 2.23 8.54 -10.54
C LEU A 243 1.18 8.27 -11.60
N ALA A 244 1.60 8.28 -12.86
CA ALA A 244 0.77 7.97 -14.00
C ALA A 244 0.83 6.47 -14.29
N SER A 245 -0.34 5.82 -14.39
CA SER A 245 -0.38 4.46 -14.93
C SER A 245 -1.74 4.07 -15.47
N TYR A 246 -1.74 3.12 -16.39
CA TYR A 246 -2.96 2.42 -16.78
C TYR A 246 -3.56 1.69 -15.55
N PRO A 247 -4.90 1.61 -15.40
CA PRO A 247 -5.52 0.87 -14.31
C PRO A 247 -4.91 -0.51 -14.09
N ARG A 248 -4.75 -0.91 -12.83
CA ARG A 248 -4.21 -2.23 -12.43
C ARG A 248 -2.73 -2.49 -12.69
N SER A 249 -1.94 -1.45 -12.93
CA SER A 249 -0.48 -1.54 -13.10
C SER A 249 0.34 -1.51 -11.81
N GLY A 250 -0.29 -1.56 -10.62
CA GLY A 250 0.44 -1.64 -9.34
C GLY A 250 0.54 -0.33 -8.54
N ASN A 251 -0.31 0.66 -8.80
CA ASN A 251 -0.30 1.94 -8.06
C ASN A 251 -0.32 1.81 -6.54
N SER A 252 -1.20 0.95 -5.99
CA SER A 252 -1.33 0.80 -4.55
C SER A 252 -0.03 0.30 -3.92
N LEU A 253 0.66 -0.63 -4.60
CA LEU A 253 1.97 -1.12 -4.18
C LEU A 253 2.99 0.03 -4.15
N LEU A 254 3.15 0.74 -5.27
CA LEU A 254 4.14 1.83 -5.36
C LEU A 254 3.86 2.94 -4.34
N ARG A 255 2.59 3.34 -4.18
CA ARG A 255 2.19 4.33 -3.18
C ARG A 255 2.53 3.85 -1.77
N THR A 256 2.20 2.62 -1.41
CA THR A 256 2.49 2.09 -0.06
C THR A 256 4.00 2.02 0.20
N LEU A 257 4.79 1.55 -0.75
CA LEU A 257 6.26 1.55 -0.64
C LEU A 257 6.80 2.98 -0.48
N TYR A 258 6.31 3.92 -1.29
CA TYR A 258 6.70 5.32 -1.21
C TYR A 258 6.33 5.95 0.14
N GLU A 259 5.10 5.79 0.62
CA GLU A 259 4.65 6.35 1.90
C GLU A 259 5.41 5.75 3.09
N ARG A 260 5.69 4.44 3.09
CA ARG A 260 6.46 3.79 4.16
C ARG A 260 7.93 4.22 4.15
N THR A 261 8.50 4.39 2.97
CA THR A 261 9.89 4.82 2.84
C THR A 261 10.06 6.30 3.16
N THR A 262 9.16 7.16 2.70
CA THR A 262 9.33 8.62 2.80
C THR A 262 8.59 9.25 3.98
N LEU A 263 7.65 8.53 4.60
CA LEU A 263 6.70 9.04 5.60
C LEU A 263 5.80 10.17 5.09
N ARG A 264 5.74 10.39 3.77
CA ARG A 264 4.92 11.44 3.13
C ARG A 264 3.68 10.81 2.52
N VAL A 265 2.52 11.40 2.80
CA VAL A 265 1.25 10.99 2.18
C VAL A 265 1.31 11.18 0.67
N THR A 266 0.83 10.19 -0.08
CA THR A 266 0.61 10.29 -1.53
C THR A 266 -0.83 10.68 -1.83
N GLY A 267 -0.98 11.58 -2.80
CA GLY A 267 -2.28 12.01 -3.31
C GLY A 267 -2.91 11.05 -4.32
N SER A 268 -4.16 11.31 -4.66
CA SER A 268 -4.90 10.66 -5.75
C SER A 268 -5.94 11.63 -6.29
N ASP A 269 -6.05 11.73 -7.61
CA ASP A 269 -7.05 12.55 -8.28
C ASP A 269 -8.44 11.91 -8.35
N MET A 270 -8.61 10.78 -7.68
CA MET A 270 -9.88 10.06 -7.56
C MET A 270 -10.42 10.15 -6.13
N ARG A 271 -11.74 10.09 -6.00
CA ARG A 271 -12.43 9.98 -4.70
C ARG A 271 -12.74 8.53 -4.38
N GLY A 272 -12.58 8.15 -3.12
CA GLY A 272 -13.23 6.98 -2.51
C GLY A 272 -12.91 5.63 -3.16
N GLY A 273 -11.86 4.96 -2.69
CA GLY A 273 -11.58 3.57 -3.09
C GLY A 273 -10.57 2.85 -2.20
N LEU A 274 -9.62 3.59 -1.61
CA LEU A 274 -8.51 3.02 -0.85
C LEU A 274 -8.38 3.56 0.59
N THR A 275 -9.36 4.32 1.08
CA THR A 275 -9.36 4.79 2.48
C THR A 275 -9.40 3.65 3.49
N LYS A 276 -10.03 2.52 3.12
CA LYS A 276 -10.01 1.26 3.90
C LYS A 276 -8.63 0.57 3.92
N HIS A 277 -7.70 1.03 3.09
CA HIS A 277 -6.40 0.42 2.82
C HIS A 277 -5.24 1.34 3.24
N ASP A 278 -5.46 2.24 4.21
CA ASP A 278 -4.46 3.14 4.79
C ASP A 278 -3.85 4.17 3.80
N LEU A 279 -4.39 4.31 2.59
CA LEU A 279 -4.04 5.38 1.65
C LEU A 279 -5.05 6.52 1.82
N VAL A 280 -4.65 7.54 2.59
CA VAL A 280 -5.54 8.60 3.10
C VAL A 280 -5.61 9.84 2.23
N GLY A 281 -4.65 10.04 1.31
CA GLY A 281 -4.59 11.19 0.39
C GLY A 281 -5.52 11.09 -0.82
N GLU A 282 -6.68 10.41 -0.71
CA GLU A 282 -7.67 10.42 -1.80
C GLU A 282 -8.27 11.82 -1.97
N ALA A 283 -8.40 12.28 -3.22
CA ALA A 283 -8.76 13.65 -3.59
C ALA A 283 -7.76 14.76 -3.16
N ALA A 284 -6.64 14.40 -2.53
CA ALA A 284 -5.54 15.35 -2.28
C ALA A 284 -4.69 15.47 -3.54
N THR A 285 -4.75 16.63 -4.19
CA THR A 285 -3.99 16.94 -5.42
C THR A 285 -3.20 18.24 -5.35
N GLU A 286 -3.41 19.00 -4.27
CA GLU A 286 -2.83 20.32 -4.07
C GLU A 286 -1.39 20.21 -3.56
N SER A 287 -0.52 21.10 -4.05
CA SER A 287 0.89 21.16 -3.64
C SER A 287 1.09 21.61 -2.20
N ASN A 288 0.10 22.22 -1.55
CA ASN A 288 0.15 22.51 -0.11
C ASN A 288 0.06 21.24 0.75
N ALA A 289 -0.40 20.11 0.20
CA ALA A 289 -0.67 18.89 0.95
C ALA A 289 0.25 17.74 0.53
N VAL A 290 0.44 17.53 -0.77
CA VAL A 290 1.13 16.34 -1.29
C VAL A 290 2.13 16.69 -2.38
N GLN A 291 3.17 15.86 -2.52
CA GLN A 291 4.21 16.04 -3.55
C GLN A 291 4.08 15.03 -4.70
N PHE A 292 3.36 13.94 -4.47
CA PHE A 292 3.25 12.82 -5.41
C PHE A 292 1.81 12.34 -5.50
N VAL A 293 1.18 12.49 -6.66
CA VAL A 293 -0.26 12.27 -6.87
C VAL A 293 -0.49 11.18 -7.89
N LYS A 294 -1.22 10.13 -7.51
CA LYS A 294 -1.62 9.09 -8.45
C LYS A 294 -2.71 9.57 -9.40
N THR A 295 -2.61 9.18 -10.67
CA THR A 295 -3.62 9.45 -11.71
C THR A 295 -3.75 8.29 -12.71
N HIS A 296 -4.95 8.17 -13.30
CA HIS A 296 -5.21 7.35 -14.49
C HIS A 296 -5.48 8.21 -15.74
N TYR A 297 -5.33 9.53 -15.65
CA TYR A 297 -5.46 10.40 -16.80
C TYR A 297 -4.37 10.06 -17.84
N PRO A 298 -4.67 10.02 -19.16
CA PRO A 298 -5.93 10.40 -19.81
C PRO A 298 -6.90 9.24 -20.06
N GLU A 299 -6.73 8.05 -19.46
CA GLU A 299 -7.70 6.95 -19.61
C GLU A 299 -9.05 7.32 -18.99
N ARG A 300 -9.03 7.97 -17.83
CA ARG A 300 -10.22 8.59 -17.21
C ARG A 300 -9.87 9.93 -16.60
N ARG A 301 -10.88 10.79 -16.48
CA ARG A 301 -10.73 12.10 -15.84
C ARG A 301 -10.87 11.95 -14.33
N GLY A 302 -9.86 12.38 -13.59
CA GLY A 302 -9.93 12.65 -12.15
C GLY A 302 -10.52 14.04 -11.87
N SER A 303 -10.44 14.49 -10.63
CA SER A 303 -10.88 15.83 -10.24
C SER A 303 -10.17 16.29 -8.96
N PRO A 304 -9.81 17.57 -8.83
CA PRO A 304 -9.90 18.64 -9.85
C PRO A 304 -8.78 18.57 -10.90
N PRO A 305 -8.75 19.49 -11.90
CA PRO A 305 -7.55 19.78 -12.67
C PRO A 305 -6.45 20.38 -11.79
N PHE A 306 -5.20 19.99 -12.03
CA PHE A 306 -4.04 20.51 -11.29
C PHE A 306 -2.78 20.49 -12.17
N LEU A 307 -1.77 21.26 -11.75
CA LEU A 307 -0.50 21.40 -12.43
C LEU A 307 0.48 20.31 -11.99
N VAL A 308 1.20 19.79 -12.96
CA VAL A 308 2.19 18.72 -12.81
C VAL A 308 3.49 19.17 -13.44
N ASN A 309 4.62 18.93 -12.76
CA ASN A 309 5.94 19.26 -13.30
C ASN A 309 6.78 18.04 -13.72
N ARG A 310 6.39 16.83 -13.32
CA ARG A 310 7.08 15.57 -13.68
C ARG A 310 6.15 14.37 -13.47
N ALA A 311 6.46 13.29 -14.17
CA ALA A 311 5.67 12.06 -14.08
C ALA A 311 6.56 10.83 -13.88
N VAL A 312 6.13 9.94 -12.99
CA VAL A 312 6.56 8.55 -12.96
C VAL A 312 5.51 7.76 -13.72
N LEU A 313 5.89 7.20 -14.87
CA LEU A 313 5.05 6.33 -15.70
C LEU A 313 5.28 4.87 -15.28
N LEU A 314 4.34 4.32 -14.51
CA LEU A 314 4.34 2.93 -14.10
C LEU A 314 3.63 2.07 -15.15
N VAL A 315 4.41 1.28 -15.88
CA VAL A 315 3.97 0.37 -16.92
C VAL A 315 3.83 -1.03 -16.35
N ARG A 316 2.80 -1.77 -16.78
CA ARG A 316 2.67 -3.20 -16.56
C ARG A 316 2.38 -3.86 -17.90
N ASN A 317 2.85 -5.09 -18.10
CA ASN A 317 2.52 -5.83 -19.31
C ASN A 317 0.99 -5.84 -19.53
N PRO A 318 0.54 -5.60 -20.76
CA PRO A 318 -0.87 -5.35 -21.03
C PRO A 318 -1.75 -6.56 -20.72
N TYR A 319 -1.23 -7.77 -20.91
CA TYR A 319 -2.00 -9.00 -20.72
C TYR A 319 -2.41 -9.19 -19.25
N ASP A 320 -1.44 -9.06 -18.33
CA ASP A 320 -1.72 -9.15 -16.91
C ASP A 320 -2.56 -7.95 -16.45
N ALA A 321 -2.32 -6.74 -16.97
CA ALA A 321 -3.08 -5.55 -16.60
C ALA A 321 -4.57 -5.67 -16.99
N MET A 322 -4.86 -6.14 -18.21
CA MET A 322 -6.23 -6.31 -18.73
C MET A 322 -6.96 -7.45 -18.03
N GLU A 323 -6.35 -8.62 -17.83
CA GLU A 323 -7.00 -9.69 -17.03
C GLU A 323 -7.22 -9.21 -15.58
N SER A 324 -6.25 -8.46 -15.06
CA SER A 324 -6.38 -7.87 -13.73
C SER A 324 -7.55 -6.88 -13.65
N TYR A 325 -7.80 -6.13 -14.72
CA TYR A 325 -8.92 -5.20 -14.83
C TYR A 325 -10.25 -5.93 -15.00
N PHE A 326 -10.29 -6.97 -15.85
CA PHE A 326 -11.45 -7.84 -16.03
C PHE A 326 -11.95 -8.38 -14.70
N ASN A 327 -11.07 -9.00 -13.93
CA ASN A 327 -11.41 -9.57 -12.63
C ASN A 327 -11.96 -8.50 -11.68
N LEU A 328 -11.35 -7.30 -11.60
CA LEU A 328 -11.87 -6.21 -10.76
C LEU A 328 -13.30 -5.83 -11.16
N MET A 329 -13.55 -5.71 -12.46
CA MET A 329 -14.85 -5.31 -12.96
C MET A 329 -15.91 -6.41 -12.79
N MET A 330 -15.49 -7.67 -12.72
CA MET A 330 -16.36 -8.81 -12.50
C MET A 330 -16.70 -9.03 -11.02
N THR A 331 -15.72 -8.89 -10.13
CA THR A 331 -15.89 -9.21 -8.71
C THR A 331 -16.21 -7.99 -7.85
N ASN A 332 -16.02 -6.77 -8.37
CA ASN A 332 -15.98 -5.52 -7.59
C ASN A 332 -14.96 -5.53 -6.45
N THR A 333 -13.97 -6.42 -6.50
CA THR A 333 -12.92 -6.53 -5.49
C THR A 333 -11.55 -6.43 -6.15
N HIS A 334 -10.60 -5.83 -5.44
CA HIS A 334 -9.25 -5.64 -5.96
C HIS A 334 -8.38 -6.90 -5.90
N THR A 335 -8.84 -7.95 -5.21
CA THR A 335 -8.03 -9.13 -4.84
C THR A 335 -8.63 -10.46 -5.28
N THR A 336 -9.90 -10.53 -5.65
CA THR A 336 -10.52 -11.79 -6.07
C THR A 336 -10.23 -12.07 -7.54
N SER A 337 -9.99 -13.33 -7.87
CA SER A 337 -9.88 -13.84 -9.23
C SER A 337 -11.09 -14.68 -9.57
N LEU A 338 -11.46 -14.71 -10.84
CA LEU A 338 -12.45 -15.64 -11.36
C LEU A 338 -11.96 -17.09 -11.26
N THR A 339 -12.90 -18.00 -11.00
CA THR A 339 -12.65 -19.44 -11.10
C THR A 339 -12.41 -19.84 -12.56
N GLU A 340 -11.85 -21.03 -12.79
CA GLU A 340 -11.63 -21.52 -14.16
C GLU A 340 -12.94 -21.65 -14.96
N GLU A 341 -14.01 -22.10 -14.33
CA GLU A 341 -15.34 -22.17 -14.94
C GLU A 341 -15.88 -20.78 -15.29
N GLN A 342 -15.69 -19.80 -14.41
CA GLN A 342 -16.07 -18.41 -14.70
C GLN A 342 -15.23 -17.83 -15.83
N ARG A 343 -13.94 -18.17 -15.92
CA ARG A 343 -13.08 -17.78 -17.04
C ARG A 343 -13.58 -18.34 -18.36
N LYS A 344 -13.79 -19.66 -18.44
CA LYS A 344 -14.32 -20.34 -19.65
C LYS A 344 -15.65 -19.72 -20.10
N ARG A 345 -16.57 -19.50 -19.16
CA ARG A 345 -17.88 -18.89 -19.47
C ARG A 345 -17.77 -17.48 -20.03
N ASN A 346 -16.82 -16.69 -19.53
CA ASN A 346 -16.72 -15.27 -19.85
C ASN A 346 -15.62 -14.95 -20.88
N ALA A 347 -15.07 -15.97 -21.56
CA ALA A 347 -13.98 -15.80 -22.51
C ALA A 347 -14.32 -14.87 -23.68
N ALA A 348 -15.54 -14.97 -24.23
CA ALA A 348 -16.00 -14.10 -25.32
C ALA A 348 -16.09 -12.61 -24.89
N VAL A 349 -16.69 -12.36 -23.72
CA VAL A 349 -16.80 -11.02 -23.13
C VAL A 349 -15.41 -10.45 -22.83
N PHE A 350 -14.52 -11.29 -22.31
CA PHE A 350 -13.14 -10.91 -22.07
C PHE A 350 -12.42 -10.54 -23.37
N ALA A 351 -12.56 -11.34 -24.44
CA ALA A 351 -11.93 -11.07 -25.72
C ALA A 351 -12.40 -9.74 -26.34
N GLU A 352 -13.71 -9.45 -26.25
CA GLU A 352 -14.24 -8.16 -26.69
C GLU A 352 -13.67 -6.99 -25.87
N MET A 353 -13.61 -7.14 -24.55
CA MET A 353 -13.02 -6.14 -23.65
C MET A 353 -11.52 -5.94 -23.96
N ALA A 354 -10.75 -7.02 -24.11
CA ALA A 354 -9.31 -6.97 -24.37
C ALA A 354 -9.00 -6.22 -25.67
N ARG A 355 -9.78 -6.43 -26.74
CA ARG A 355 -9.64 -5.69 -28.01
C ARG A 355 -9.83 -4.18 -27.87
N LYS A 356 -10.72 -3.77 -26.96
CA LYS A 356 -10.96 -2.34 -26.66
C LYS A 356 -9.86 -1.79 -25.75
N GLU A 357 -9.54 -2.51 -24.68
CA GLU A 357 -8.58 -2.07 -23.67
C GLU A 357 -7.15 -2.04 -24.19
N ILE A 358 -6.75 -2.91 -25.13
CA ILE A 358 -5.39 -2.88 -25.64
C ILE A 358 -5.07 -1.57 -26.37
N GLN A 359 -6.07 -1.01 -27.07
CA GLN A 359 -5.94 0.30 -27.72
C GLN A 359 -5.87 1.43 -26.69
N VAL A 360 -6.64 1.33 -25.60
CA VAL A 360 -6.61 2.31 -24.51
C VAL A 360 -5.28 2.24 -23.77
N TRP A 361 -4.77 1.04 -23.49
CA TRP A 361 -3.46 0.82 -22.89
C TRP A 361 -2.36 1.46 -23.75
N ARG A 362 -2.35 1.20 -25.07
CA ARG A 362 -1.38 1.80 -25.97
C ARG A 362 -1.46 3.32 -25.96
N ASP A 363 -2.63 3.87 -26.23
CA ASP A 363 -2.82 5.31 -26.38
C ASP A 363 -2.56 6.05 -25.05
N PHE A 364 -2.81 5.41 -23.90
CA PHE A 364 -2.43 5.93 -22.59
C PHE A 364 -0.92 6.11 -22.46
N HIS A 365 -0.13 5.09 -22.83
CA HIS A 365 1.32 5.15 -22.69
C HIS A 365 1.94 6.10 -23.72
N GLU A 366 1.48 6.07 -24.97
CA GLU A 366 1.94 7.00 -26.01
C GLU A 366 1.62 8.46 -25.65
N TYR A 367 0.48 8.72 -24.99
CA TYR A 367 0.19 10.05 -24.45
C TYR A 367 1.27 10.51 -23.47
N TRP A 368 1.64 9.68 -22.49
CA TRP A 368 2.63 10.08 -21.47
C TRP A 368 4.04 10.21 -22.06
N LEU A 369 4.42 9.33 -23.00
CA LEU A 369 5.70 9.41 -23.70
C LEU A 369 5.83 10.68 -24.56
N ALA A 370 4.72 11.26 -25.02
CA ALA A 370 4.71 12.49 -25.82
C ALA A 370 4.75 13.78 -24.97
N GLN A 371 4.71 13.68 -23.64
CA GLN A 371 4.72 14.88 -22.79
C GLN A 371 6.12 15.50 -22.72
N GLN A 372 6.15 16.81 -22.50
CA GLN A 372 7.39 17.60 -22.46
C GLN A 372 7.90 17.82 -21.04
N ILE A 373 7.27 17.23 -20.02
CA ILE A 373 7.76 17.24 -18.64
C ILE A 373 8.74 16.08 -18.42
N PRO A 374 9.67 16.18 -17.46
CA PRO A 374 10.52 15.04 -17.08
C PRO A 374 9.68 13.81 -16.77
N LEU A 375 10.09 12.67 -17.33
CA LEU A 375 9.37 11.40 -17.23
C LEU A 375 10.32 10.30 -16.76
N LEU A 376 9.98 9.62 -15.67
CA LEU A 376 10.63 8.37 -15.25
C LEU A 376 9.73 7.19 -15.60
N VAL A 377 10.17 6.36 -16.56
CA VAL A 377 9.48 5.13 -16.95
C VAL A 377 9.97 3.97 -16.08
N ILE A 378 9.06 3.28 -15.42
CA ILE A 378 9.35 2.07 -14.62
C ILE A 378 8.36 0.95 -14.97
N ARG A 379 8.76 -0.30 -14.75
CA ARG A 379 7.88 -1.47 -14.91
C ARG A 379 7.44 -2.03 -13.58
N TYR A 380 6.21 -2.51 -13.54
CA TYR A 380 5.66 -3.26 -12.41
C TYR A 380 6.48 -4.52 -12.15
N GLU A 381 6.93 -5.19 -13.20
CA GLU A 381 7.74 -6.40 -13.15
C GLU A 381 9.10 -6.14 -12.47
N ASP A 382 9.75 -5.01 -12.81
CA ASP A 382 10.99 -4.59 -12.18
C ASP A 382 10.75 -4.17 -10.72
N LEU A 383 9.62 -3.49 -10.44
CA LEU A 383 9.25 -3.07 -9.09
C LEU A 383 9.10 -4.26 -8.12
N ILE A 384 8.59 -5.41 -8.58
CA ILE A 384 8.43 -6.59 -7.72
C ILE A 384 9.69 -7.47 -7.65
N ARG A 385 10.59 -7.41 -8.65
CA ARG A 385 11.85 -8.18 -8.67
C ARG A 385 13.02 -7.44 -8.04
N HIS A 386 13.05 -6.11 -8.18
CA HIS A 386 14.13 -5.21 -7.78
C HIS A 386 13.57 -4.00 -7.05
N THR A 387 12.73 -4.24 -6.05
CA THR A 387 11.96 -3.22 -5.33
C THR A 387 12.82 -2.11 -4.77
N ASP A 388 13.96 -2.46 -4.18
CA ASP A 388 14.94 -1.54 -3.61
C ASP A 388 15.42 -0.53 -4.64
N LYS A 389 15.85 -1.03 -5.81
CA LYS A 389 16.44 -0.21 -6.88
C LYS A 389 15.39 0.68 -7.54
N VAL A 390 14.21 0.13 -7.84
CA VAL A 390 13.12 0.88 -8.47
C VAL A 390 12.60 1.98 -7.52
N ILE A 391 12.38 1.67 -6.24
CA ILE A 391 11.92 2.67 -5.26
C ILE A 391 12.98 3.74 -5.03
N ALA A 392 14.26 3.39 -4.96
CA ALA A 392 15.33 4.37 -4.85
C ALA A 392 15.31 5.36 -6.02
N LYS A 393 15.12 4.86 -7.24
CA LYS A 393 15.01 5.71 -8.44
C LYS A 393 13.77 6.61 -8.41
N VAL A 394 12.61 6.06 -8.02
CA VAL A 394 11.36 6.83 -7.87
C VAL A 394 11.51 7.95 -6.85
N ILE A 395 12.14 7.67 -5.69
CA ILE A 395 12.34 8.67 -4.63
C ILE A 395 13.29 9.77 -5.09
N ARG A 396 14.44 9.39 -5.68
CA ARG A 396 15.42 10.34 -6.25
C ARG A 396 14.75 11.28 -7.25
N PHE A 397 14.01 10.72 -8.20
CA PHE A 397 13.32 11.47 -9.23
C PHE A 397 12.18 12.36 -8.69
N THR A 398 11.38 11.84 -7.75
CA THR A 398 10.20 12.53 -7.23
C THR A 398 10.58 13.65 -6.26
N LEU A 399 11.57 13.40 -5.39
CA LEU A 399 12.01 14.32 -4.36
C LEU A 399 13.19 15.20 -4.76
N GLU A 400 13.85 14.92 -5.89
CA GLU A 400 15.04 15.65 -6.38
C GLU A 400 16.18 15.66 -5.37
N VAL A 401 16.34 14.54 -4.67
CA VAL A 401 17.41 14.38 -3.70
C VAL A 401 18.61 13.74 -4.36
N GLN A 402 19.80 14.31 -4.17
CA GLN A 402 21.04 13.73 -4.69
C GLN A 402 21.53 12.61 -3.77
N ASN A 403 21.53 12.86 -2.46
CA ASN A 403 21.94 11.88 -1.46
C ASN A 403 20.74 11.00 -1.06
N MET A 404 20.88 9.69 -1.31
CA MET A 404 19.87 8.68 -1.01
C MET A 404 20.10 7.93 0.30
N GLY A 405 21.22 8.15 1.01
CA GLY A 405 21.60 7.36 2.19
C GLY A 405 20.52 7.29 3.26
N PHE A 406 19.86 8.42 3.56
CA PHE A 406 18.71 8.46 4.49
C PHE A 406 17.57 7.54 4.05
N PHE A 407 17.27 7.51 2.74
CA PHE A 407 16.16 6.73 2.21
C PHE A 407 16.55 5.27 1.95
N GLU A 408 17.80 4.96 1.60
CA GLU A 408 18.29 3.59 1.36
C GLU A 408 18.17 2.72 2.61
N ASP A 409 18.53 3.26 3.78
CA ASP A 409 18.31 2.59 5.07
C ASP A 409 16.82 2.29 5.28
N ARG A 410 15.93 3.23 4.93
CA ARG A 410 14.49 3.08 5.08
C ARG A 410 13.88 2.10 4.08
N ILE A 411 14.34 2.10 2.82
CA ILE A 411 13.97 1.12 1.78
C ILE A 411 14.30 -0.28 2.27
N SER A 412 15.53 -0.48 2.73
CA SER A 412 16.01 -1.77 3.23
C SER A 412 15.18 -2.29 4.40
N ARG A 413 14.81 -1.40 5.33
CA ARG A 413 13.90 -1.75 6.43
C ARG A 413 12.51 -2.14 5.94
N CYS A 414 11.90 -1.34 5.07
CA CYS A 414 10.57 -1.64 4.53
C CYS A 414 10.53 -3.01 3.86
N ILE A 415 11.54 -3.35 3.05
CA ILE A 415 11.61 -4.63 2.33
C ILE A 415 11.87 -5.81 3.28
N ARG A 416 12.72 -5.64 4.29
CA ARG A 416 13.07 -6.72 5.23
C ARG A 416 11.95 -7.03 6.22
N GLU A 417 11.30 -5.99 6.75
CA GLU A 417 10.27 -6.11 7.78
C GLU A 417 8.95 -6.62 7.20
N GLU A 418 8.67 -6.31 5.94
CA GLU A 418 7.38 -6.55 5.32
C GLU A 418 7.59 -7.27 3.99
N GLN A 419 7.27 -8.56 3.95
CA GLN A 419 7.12 -9.25 2.67
C GLN A 419 6.19 -8.42 1.78
N ILE A 420 6.54 -8.23 0.50
CA ILE A 420 5.78 -7.38 -0.44
C ILE A 420 4.28 -7.75 -0.46
N GLU A 421 4.00 -9.03 -0.23
CA GLU A 421 2.65 -9.63 -0.15
C GLU A 421 1.83 -9.16 1.06
N ASN A 422 2.50 -8.67 2.09
CA ASN A 422 1.95 -8.19 3.35
C ASN A 422 1.94 -6.66 3.46
N LEU A 423 2.23 -5.95 2.37
CA LEU A 423 2.21 -4.48 2.31
C LEU A 423 0.77 -3.93 2.34
N GLY A 424 0.09 -4.06 3.48
CA GLY A 424 -1.17 -3.39 3.88
C GLY A 424 -2.21 -3.26 2.77
N SER A 425 -2.13 -2.16 2.01
CA SER A 425 -3.05 -1.77 0.94
C SER A 425 -3.00 -2.69 -0.29
N TYR A 426 -1.87 -3.35 -0.49
CA TYR A 426 -1.58 -4.19 -1.63
C TYR A 426 -1.55 -5.65 -1.21
N ARG A 427 -2.43 -6.46 -1.82
CA ARG A 427 -2.31 -7.91 -1.81
C ARG A 427 -2.12 -8.35 -3.26
N PRO A 428 -0.92 -8.81 -3.65
CA PRO A 428 -0.75 -9.37 -4.98
C PRO A 428 -1.71 -10.54 -5.12
N ARG A 429 -2.36 -10.64 -6.28
CA ARG A 429 -3.06 -11.88 -6.63
C ARG A 429 -2.01 -12.95 -6.86
N SER A 430 -2.37 -14.20 -6.60
CA SER A 430 -1.52 -15.35 -6.88
C SER A 430 -1.24 -15.43 -8.38
N GLY A 431 -0.19 -14.74 -8.83
CA GLY A 431 0.22 -14.75 -10.22
C GLY A 431 1.50 -13.99 -10.45
N GLY A 432 2.54 -14.75 -10.80
CA GLY A 432 3.78 -14.24 -11.33
C GLY A 432 3.59 -13.52 -12.66
N ILE A 433 4.69 -12.99 -13.18
CA ILE A 433 4.73 -12.18 -14.39
C ILE A 433 4.30 -13.02 -15.59
N GLY A 434 3.32 -12.53 -16.36
CA GLY A 434 2.83 -13.19 -17.56
C GLY A 434 1.88 -14.36 -17.30
N LYS A 435 1.48 -14.62 -16.05
CA LYS A 435 0.55 -15.71 -15.72
C LYS A 435 -0.78 -15.56 -16.44
N SER A 436 -1.22 -14.35 -16.79
CA SER A 436 -2.47 -14.17 -17.52
C SER A 436 -2.51 -14.95 -18.84
N LEU A 437 -1.35 -15.14 -19.48
CA LEU A 437 -1.23 -15.89 -20.73
C LEU A 437 -1.47 -17.40 -20.54
N SER A 438 -1.31 -17.91 -19.31
CA SER A 438 -1.54 -19.31 -18.97
C SER A 438 -2.93 -19.59 -18.38
N THR A 439 -3.81 -18.59 -18.26
CA THR A 439 -5.14 -18.77 -17.63
C THR A 439 -6.21 -19.33 -18.56
N GLY A 440 -5.87 -19.50 -19.85
CA GLY A 440 -6.79 -19.94 -20.90
C GLY A 440 -7.72 -18.83 -21.42
N MET A 441 -7.54 -17.58 -20.98
CA MET A 441 -8.35 -16.44 -21.41
C MET A 441 -7.90 -15.85 -22.75
N TYR A 442 -6.65 -16.10 -23.13
CA TYR A 442 -6.04 -15.60 -24.36
C TYR A 442 -5.86 -16.74 -25.35
N SER A 443 -6.72 -16.83 -26.36
CA SER A 443 -6.47 -17.72 -27.49
C SER A 443 -5.33 -17.19 -28.35
N THR A 444 -4.68 -18.06 -29.13
CA THR A 444 -3.60 -17.68 -30.05
C THR A 444 -4.08 -16.63 -31.06
N GLU A 445 -5.31 -16.76 -31.56
CA GLU A 445 -5.93 -15.81 -32.48
C GLU A 445 -6.11 -14.45 -31.82
N LEU A 446 -6.64 -14.43 -30.58
CA LEU A 446 -6.80 -13.19 -29.84
C LEU A 446 -5.45 -12.52 -29.59
N LEU A 447 -4.41 -13.26 -29.16
CA LEU A 447 -3.07 -12.69 -28.97
C LEU A 447 -2.52 -12.08 -30.25
N ASN A 448 -2.64 -12.79 -31.37
CA ASN A 448 -2.21 -12.28 -32.68
C ASN A 448 -2.95 -11.00 -33.06
N GLU A 449 -4.26 -10.91 -32.79
CA GLU A 449 -5.04 -9.70 -33.01
C GLU A 449 -4.58 -8.53 -32.13
N LEU A 450 -4.39 -8.78 -30.83
CA LEU A 450 -3.96 -7.75 -29.87
C LEU A 450 -2.56 -7.21 -30.21
N ASN A 451 -1.64 -8.09 -30.64
CA ASN A 451 -0.25 -7.75 -30.89
C ASN A 451 -0.04 -6.83 -32.10
N ARG A 452 -0.87 -6.92 -33.15
CA ARG A 452 -0.75 -6.12 -34.39
C ARG A 452 -0.72 -4.62 -34.17
N GLY A 453 -1.37 -4.13 -33.10
CA GLY A 453 -1.55 -2.70 -32.86
C GLY A 453 -0.60 -2.08 -31.85
N ILE A 454 0.25 -2.87 -31.19
CA ILE A 454 1.04 -2.46 -30.00
C ILE A 454 2.52 -2.80 -30.07
N THR A 455 3.00 -3.41 -31.16
CA THR A 455 4.37 -3.93 -31.28
C THR A 455 5.42 -2.88 -30.90
N ASP A 456 5.34 -1.68 -31.46
CA ASP A 456 6.28 -0.60 -31.17
C ASP A 456 6.25 -0.20 -29.69
N THR A 457 5.06 -0.08 -29.10
CA THR A 457 4.90 0.26 -27.68
C THR A 457 5.43 -0.85 -26.77
N MET A 458 5.27 -2.12 -27.15
CA MET A 458 5.82 -3.27 -26.41
C MET A 458 7.35 -3.27 -26.46
N ILE A 459 7.95 -2.98 -27.62
CA ILE A 459 9.41 -2.88 -27.78
C ILE A 459 9.97 -1.74 -26.92
N LYS A 460 9.34 -0.55 -26.93
CA LYS A 460 9.76 0.60 -26.10
C LYS A 460 9.87 0.27 -24.61
N PHE A 461 9.05 -0.66 -24.11
CA PHE A 461 9.04 -1.07 -22.71
C PHE A 461 9.74 -2.42 -22.45
N GLY A 462 10.44 -2.97 -23.45
CA GLY A 462 11.18 -4.22 -23.29
C GLY A 462 10.29 -5.44 -23.03
N TYR A 463 9.08 -5.46 -23.60
CA TYR A 463 8.16 -6.61 -23.54
C TYR A 463 8.11 -7.38 -24.87
N GLU A 464 9.12 -7.26 -25.74
CA GLU A 464 9.12 -7.89 -27.05
C GLU A 464 8.96 -9.41 -26.98
N GLU A 465 9.61 -10.03 -25.99
CA GLU A 465 9.53 -11.47 -25.80
C GLU A 465 8.09 -11.88 -25.51
N MET A 466 7.36 -11.08 -24.72
CA MET A 466 5.98 -11.34 -24.28
C MET A 466 4.97 -11.44 -25.43
N MET A 467 5.34 -10.98 -26.63
CA MET A 467 4.49 -11.06 -27.80
C MET A 467 4.56 -12.43 -28.51
N LYS A 468 5.54 -13.30 -28.17
CA LYS A 468 5.66 -14.64 -28.76
C LYS A 468 4.67 -15.59 -28.07
N PRO A 469 3.65 -16.10 -28.77
CA PRO A 469 2.71 -17.04 -28.17
C PRO A 469 3.38 -18.41 -28.00
N ASN A 470 3.76 -18.80 -26.78
CA ASN A 470 4.11 -20.19 -26.45
C ASN A 470 3.56 -20.66 -25.07
N PRO A 471 2.37 -21.28 -25.04
CA PRO A 471 1.70 -21.83 -23.85
C PRO A 471 2.56 -22.70 -22.92
N GLU A 472 3.52 -23.45 -23.48
CA GLU A 472 4.22 -24.51 -22.75
C GLU A 472 5.50 -24.03 -22.03
N GLU A 473 5.98 -22.81 -22.31
CA GLU A 473 7.24 -22.26 -21.76
C GLU A 473 7.04 -21.05 -20.81
N TYR A 474 5.80 -20.66 -20.52
CA TYR A 474 5.45 -19.39 -19.83
C TYR A 474 5.83 -19.26 -18.34
N VAL A 475 6.60 -20.17 -17.76
CA VAL A 475 6.78 -20.22 -16.30
C VAL A 475 7.82 -19.22 -15.78
N ASP A 476 8.70 -18.67 -16.63
CA ASP A 476 9.66 -17.65 -16.18
C ASP A 476 10.12 -16.74 -17.32
N TRP A 477 9.31 -15.73 -17.65
CA TRP A 477 9.73 -14.67 -18.58
C TRP A 477 10.99 -14.00 -18.02
N LYS A 478 12.14 -14.22 -18.67
CA LYS A 478 13.42 -13.59 -18.37
C LYS A 478 13.45 -12.16 -18.91
N LEU A 479 12.49 -11.35 -18.46
CA LEU A 479 12.54 -9.92 -18.67
C LEU A 479 13.76 -9.36 -17.96
N GLU A 480 14.79 -9.05 -18.74
CA GLU A 480 15.90 -8.22 -18.28
C GLU A 480 15.32 -6.88 -17.80
N PRO A 481 15.76 -6.36 -16.63
CA PRO A 481 15.29 -5.08 -16.12
C PRO A 481 15.46 -3.96 -17.15
N LEU A 482 14.60 -2.95 -17.10
CA LEU A 482 14.91 -1.71 -17.83
C LEU A 482 16.28 -1.18 -17.41
N ASP A 483 16.93 -0.42 -18.29
CA ASP A 483 18.23 0.18 -18.00
C ASP A 483 18.19 0.91 -16.65
N GLN A 484 19.15 0.60 -15.79
CA GLN A 484 19.22 1.10 -14.42
C GLN A 484 17.89 1.01 -13.64
N PHE A 485 17.09 -0.02 -13.89
CA PHE A 485 15.79 -0.27 -13.25
C PHE A 485 14.73 0.84 -13.50
N GLY A 486 14.89 1.58 -14.60
CA GLY A 486 13.93 2.59 -15.08
C GLY A 486 14.58 3.59 -16.03
N VAL A 487 13.83 4.11 -16.99
CA VAL A 487 14.38 5.04 -18.00
C VAL A 487 13.91 6.46 -17.71
N GLU A 488 14.85 7.38 -17.53
CA GLU A 488 14.54 8.81 -17.42
C GLU A 488 14.54 9.44 -18.82
N ILE A 489 13.48 10.16 -19.14
CA ILE A 489 13.33 10.94 -20.38
C ILE A 489 13.29 12.40 -19.95
N ASP A 490 14.25 13.16 -20.46
CA ASP A 490 14.38 14.58 -20.16
C ASP A 490 13.15 15.35 -20.66
N GLY A 491 12.64 16.22 -19.78
CA GLY A 491 11.65 17.22 -20.16
C GLY A 491 12.29 18.54 -20.56
N LYS A 492 11.46 19.45 -21.06
CA LYS A 492 11.86 20.85 -21.21
C LYS A 492 12.00 21.51 -19.84
N PRO A 493 13.03 22.34 -19.61
CA PRO A 493 13.18 23.10 -18.38
C PRO A 493 11.93 23.92 -18.07
N ASN A 494 11.52 23.97 -16.80
CA ASN A 494 10.36 24.73 -16.32
C ASN A 494 9.04 24.42 -17.06
N SER A 495 8.93 23.23 -17.66
CA SER A 495 7.69 22.79 -18.26
C SER A 495 6.70 22.31 -17.19
N PHE A 496 5.44 22.65 -17.41
CA PHE A 496 4.33 22.18 -16.59
C PHE A 496 3.24 21.69 -17.53
N MET A 497 2.46 20.71 -17.07
CA MET A 497 1.25 20.30 -17.75
C MET A 497 0.08 20.34 -16.78
N SER A 498 -1.10 20.70 -17.28
CA SER A 498 -2.35 20.55 -16.54
C SER A 498 -2.95 19.20 -16.87
N ILE A 499 -3.23 18.39 -15.84
CA ILE A 499 -3.96 17.13 -16.01
C ILE A 499 -5.42 17.31 -15.63
N ASN A 500 -6.27 16.37 -16.07
CA ASN A 500 -7.74 16.41 -15.89
C ASN A 500 -8.47 17.57 -16.59
N GLY A 501 -7.81 18.28 -17.50
CA GLY A 501 -8.43 19.32 -18.33
C GLY A 501 -9.34 18.79 -19.45
N LYS A 502 -8.79 18.58 -20.64
CA LYS A 502 -9.52 18.08 -21.84
C LYS A 502 -8.80 16.89 -22.46
N GLY A 503 -9.52 16.11 -23.27
CA GLY A 503 -8.97 14.93 -23.95
C GLY A 503 -8.93 13.70 -23.03
N LEU A 504 -9.56 12.62 -23.48
CA LEU A 504 -9.41 11.29 -22.90
C LEU A 504 -9.01 10.34 -24.04
N VAL A 505 -8.12 9.39 -23.76
CA VAL A 505 -7.74 8.35 -24.74
C VAL A 505 -8.83 7.29 -24.88
N ARG A 506 -9.70 7.17 -23.86
CA ARG A 506 -10.89 6.33 -23.92
C ARG A 506 -12.01 7.07 -24.66
N GLY A 507 -12.10 6.84 -25.96
CA GLY A 507 -13.22 7.33 -26.78
C GLY A 507 -14.53 6.55 -26.54
N PRO A 508 -15.68 7.05 -27.03
CA PRO A 508 -17.00 6.43 -26.82
C PRO A 508 -17.10 4.98 -27.31
N LYS A 509 -16.34 4.63 -28.36
CA LYS A 509 -16.31 3.29 -28.96
C LYS A 509 -15.46 2.27 -28.19
N ARG A 510 -14.65 2.72 -27.23
CA ARG A 510 -13.73 1.88 -26.44
C ARG A 510 -14.23 1.70 -25.00
N PHE A 511 -15.54 1.77 -24.81
CA PHE A 511 -16.18 1.53 -23.53
C PHE A 511 -16.78 0.12 -23.48
N THR A 512 -16.57 -0.56 -22.36
CA THR A 512 -17.25 -1.82 -22.04
C THR A 512 -18.40 -1.51 -21.09
N ASN A 513 -19.63 -1.81 -21.49
CA ASN A 513 -20.79 -1.60 -20.62
C ASN A 513 -20.87 -2.69 -19.55
N TRP A 514 -20.15 -2.48 -18.46
CA TRP A 514 -20.10 -3.42 -17.35
C TRP A 514 -21.44 -3.68 -16.67
N LYS A 515 -22.41 -2.77 -16.79
CA LYS A 515 -23.78 -3.02 -16.30
C LYS A 515 -24.47 -4.07 -17.15
N ASP A 516 -24.35 -3.97 -18.47
CA ASP A 516 -24.96 -4.92 -19.41
C ASP A 516 -24.26 -6.27 -19.32
N VAL A 517 -22.92 -6.29 -19.26
CA VAL A 517 -22.13 -7.50 -19.05
C VAL A 517 -22.57 -8.24 -17.79
N ARG A 518 -22.70 -7.54 -16.66
CA ARG A 518 -23.17 -8.16 -15.40
C ARG A 518 -24.63 -8.61 -15.47
N ARG A 519 -25.48 -7.90 -16.22
CA ARG A 519 -26.89 -8.27 -16.42
C ARG A 519 -27.00 -9.56 -17.23
N GLN A 520 -26.28 -9.65 -18.36
CA GLN A 520 -26.21 -10.86 -19.17
C GLN A 520 -25.75 -12.05 -18.34
N MET A 521 -24.68 -11.87 -17.55
CA MET A 521 -24.19 -12.93 -16.67
C MET A 521 -25.15 -13.33 -15.55
N ALA A 522 -25.98 -12.41 -15.07
CA ALA A 522 -27.00 -12.72 -14.06
C ALA A 522 -28.14 -13.55 -14.68
N GLN A 523 -28.60 -13.17 -15.88
CA GLN A 523 -29.64 -13.87 -16.64
C GLN A 523 -29.24 -15.31 -16.98
N ASP A 524 -28.00 -15.52 -17.44
CA ASP A 524 -27.47 -16.85 -17.74
C ASP A 524 -27.39 -17.78 -16.49
N ASN A 525 -27.28 -17.21 -15.29
CA ASN A 525 -27.27 -17.99 -14.05
C ASN A 525 -28.68 -18.35 -13.56
N ASP A 526 -29.69 -17.54 -13.90
CA ASP A 526 -31.08 -17.79 -13.50
C ASP A 526 -31.75 -18.79 -14.46
N GLU A 527 -31.49 -18.71 -15.77
CA GLU A 527 -31.97 -19.69 -16.75
C GLU A 527 -31.48 -21.12 -16.42
N LYS A 528 -30.23 -21.26 -15.98
CA LYS A 528 -29.64 -22.55 -15.56
C LYS A 528 -30.13 -23.08 -14.22
N LYS A 529 -30.78 -22.27 -13.39
CA LYS A 529 -31.46 -22.75 -12.18
C LYS A 529 -32.90 -23.18 -12.46
N SER A 530 -33.45 -22.77 -13.60
CA SER A 530 -34.80 -23.10 -14.04
C SER A 530 -34.88 -24.34 -14.92
N CYS A 531 -33.76 -24.75 -15.51
CA CYS A 531 -33.54 -26.08 -16.10
C CYS A 531 -32.92 -27.02 -15.07
#